data_AF-A0A212ARM6-F1
#
_entry.id   AF-A0A212ARM6-F1
#
_cell.length_a   1.000
_cell.length_b   1.000
_cell.length_c   1.000
_cell.angle_alpha   90.00
_cell.angle_beta   90.00
_cell.angle_gamma   90.00
#
_symmetry.space_group_name_H-M   'P 1'
#
loop_
_entity.id
_entity.type
_entity.pdbx_description
1 polymer ?
#
loop_
_entity_poly.entity_id
_entity_poly.type
_entity_poly.pdbx_seq_one_letter_code
_entity_poly.pdbx_strand_id
1 'polypeptide(L)'
;MQTAASRISSIDLFRYLTVSLALFSHTLLFLKSDTFSGGDVMLGLKSITRTATPALMILFGVMAEIVYLRRYRSDPDRAAQGMISRALICYACYAVLVMLALVFGHVKGGQAMRALLLVAPSPYANIFKIYAFLLPVTLLLVHLRARAGFLGPWAIVAGIWLLDWMALDRLPAPPVLAHFSGFLLGIGTSWGPSILYGLTLVVMGMTIGAAFFSPSPPPGKAEMRAARLWLGMATGLSLLMLAAQLGWFGVHGVLLRIADITQWRGDNDIGYYAYGLLSALALLLLAQLICAIAPRWIVTPLARIGGATLAYFFIGNALLLMLPSLAWLPFWGKVLFVVIFLAACGGATLIWNRLGKAFPVLQTPIHLAQRMTGLLLGHGKSRLLSNP
;
A
#
# COMPACT_ATOMS: atom_id res chain seq x y z
N MET A 1 4.46 -27.55 7.83
CA MET A 1 5.20 -26.95 6.70
C MET A 1 4.19 -26.56 5.63
N GLN A 2 4.01 -25.26 5.34
CA GLN A 2 3.16 -24.82 4.22
C GLN A 2 3.86 -25.13 2.89
N THR A 3 3.14 -25.70 1.93
CA THR A 3 3.64 -25.90 0.56
C THR A 3 3.90 -24.54 -0.11
N ALA A 4 4.84 -24.47 -1.06
CA ALA A 4 5.18 -23.23 -1.77
C ALA A 4 3.94 -22.58 -2.43
N ALA A 5 3.01 -23.39 -2.94
CA ALA A 5 1.73 -22.93 -3.47
C ALA A 5 0.82 -22.30 -2.41
N SER A 6 0.75 -22.90 -1.21
CA SER A 6 -0.01 -22.35 -0.06
C SER A 6 0.58 -21.03 0.43
N ARG A 7 1.91 -20.89 0.43
CA ARG A 7 2.62 -19.66 0.80
C ARG A 7 2.33 -18.50 -0.15
N ILE A 8 2.32 -18.75 -1.46
CA ILE A 8 1.99 -17.71 -2.46
C ILE A 8 0.50 -17.33 -2.35
N SER A 9 -0.37 -18.33 -2.15
CA SER A 9 -1.81 -18.11 -1.98
C SER A 9 -2.14 -17.24 -0.76
N SER A 10 -1.44 -17.39 0.37
CA SER A 10 -1.69 -16.60 1.58
C SER A 10 -1.21 -15.16 1.45
N ILE A 11 -0.08 -14.91 0.79
CA ILE A 11 0.35 -13.54 0.46
C ILE A 11 -0.69 -12.89 -0.44
N ASP A 12 -1.08 -13.54 -1.54
CA ASP A 12 -2.03 -12.99 -2.50
C ASP A 12 -3.40 -12.72 -1.85
N LEU A 13 -3.87 -13.62 -0.99
CA LEU A 13 -5.10 -13.40 -0.22
C LEU A 13 -4.96 -12.22 0.76
N PHE A 14 -3.80 -12.06 1.41
CA PHE A 14 -3.52 -10.88 2.24
C PHE A 14 -3.61 -9.59 1.43
N ARG A 15 -3.11 -9.56 0.19
CA ARG A 15 -3.28 -8.40 -0.71
C ARG A 15 -4.74 -8.16 -1.04
N TYR A 16 -5.49 -9.22 -1.37
CA TYR A 16 -6.91 -9.12 -1.66
C TYR A 16 -7.67 -8.48 -0.48
N LEU A 17 -7.54 -9.03 0.73
CA LEU A 17 -8.20 -8.50 1.93
C LEU A 17 -7.87 -7.03 2.16
N THR A 18 -6.59 -6.68 2.04
CA THR A 18 -6.13 -5.31 2.28
C THR A 18 -6.72 -4.33 1.26
N VAL A 19 -6.71 -4.68 -0.03
CA VAL A 19 -7.29 -3.84 -1.09
C VAL A 19 -8.80 -3.75 -0.96
N SER A 20 -9.48 -4.86 -0.62
CA SER A 20 -10.92 -4.86 -0.38
C SER A 20 -11.30 -3.95 0.78
N LEU A 21 -10.52 -3.91 1.87
CA LEU A 21 -10.74 -2.94 2.96
C LEU A 21 -10.55 -1.49 2.51
N ALA A 22 -9.58 -1.21 1.64
CA ALA A 22 -9.40 0.13 1.07
C ALA A 22 -10.59 0.54 0.18
N LEU A 23 -11.00 -0.35 -0.73
CA LEU A 23 -12.16 -0.12 -1.60
C LEU A 23 -13.46 0.00 -0.80
N PHE A 24 -13.60 -0.78 0.27
CA PHE A 24 -14.71 -0.66 1.19
C PHE A 24 -14.73 0.73 1.84
N SER A 25 -13.58 1.20 2.37
CA SER A 25 -13.44 2.56 2.91
C SER A 25 -13.83 3.64 1.90
N HIS A 26 -13.36 3.51 0.66
CA HIS A 26 -13.66 4.48 -0.40
C HIS A 26 -15.14 4.48 -0.79
N THR A 27 -15.77 3.30 -0.80
CA THR A 27 -17.21 3.16 -1.05
C THR A 27 -18.03 3.81 0.06
N LEU A 28 -17.64 3.63 1.33
CA LEU A 28 -18.28 4.29 2.47
C LEU A 28 -18.19 5.83 2.35
N LEU A 29 -17.00 6.35 2.01
CA LEU A 29 -16.81 7.78 1.77
C LEU A 29 -17.67 8.28 0.59
N PHE A 30 -17.73 7.53 -0.50
CA PHE A 30 -18.53 7.87 -1.67
C PHE A 30 -20.03 7.96 -1.36
N LEU A 31 -20.54 7.05 -0.53
CA LEU A 31 -21.94 7.01 -0.09
C LEU A 31 -22.28 8.06 0.97
N LYS A 32 -21.35 8.99 1.29
CA LYS A 32 -21.47 9.99 2.37
C LYS A 32 -21.95 9.37 3.66
N SER A 33 -21.32 8.27 4.02
CA SER A 33 -21.88 7.38 5.02
C SER A 33 -21.66 7.84 6.46
N ASP A 34 -21.15 9.05 6.68
CA ASP A 34 -21.06 9.67 8.00
C ASP A 34 -22.44 9.84 8.65
N THR A 35 -23.52 9.69 7.89
CA THR A 35 -24.91 9.59 8.38
C THR A 35 -25.34 8.18 8.83
N PHE A 36 -24.42 7.22 8.98
CA PHE A 36 -24.72 5.94 9.64
C PHE A 36 -25.06 6.23 11.11
N SER A 37 -26.34 6.05 11.48
CA SER A 37 -26.99 6.46 12.74
C SER A 37 -26.49 5.78 14.03
N GLY A 38 -25.40 5.01 13.98
CA GLY A 38 -24.76 4.40 15.14
C GLY A 38 -23.30 4.83 15.21
N GLY A 39 -23.01 5.87 16.02
CA GLY A 39 -21.68 6.48 16.13
C GLY A 39 -20.57 5.45 16.36
N ASP A 40 -20.80 4.48 17.24
CA ASP A 40 -19.80 3.46 17.62
C ASP A 40 -19.59 2.39 16.54
N VAL A 41 -20.65 1.97 15.84
CA VAL A 41 -20.54 0.97 14.76
C VAL A 41 -19.76 1.55 13.59
N MET A 42 -20.03 2.81 13.23
CA MET A 42 -19.30 3.49 12.16
C MET A 42 -17.86 3.79 12.55
N LEU A 43 -17.62 4.13 13.81
CA LEU A 43 -16.28 4.27 14.35
C LEU A 43 -15.48 2.96 14.24
N GLY A 44 -16.08 1.83 14.63
CA GLY A 44 -15.47 0.51 14.49
C GLY A 44 -15.17 0.15 13.03
N LEU A 45 -16.13 0.32 12.13
CA LEU A 45 -15.96 0.05 10.70
C LEU A 45 -14.88 0.92 10.06
N LYS A 46 -14.85 2.22 10.39
CA LYS A 46 -13.77 3.12 9.96
C LYS A 46 -12.44 2.60 10.50
N SER A 47 -12.32 2.32 11.79
CA SER A 47 -11.09 1.80 12.39
C SER A 47 -10.57 0.56 11.67
N ILE A 48 -11.43 -0.43 11.39
CA ILE A 48 -11.07 -1.64 10.65
C ILE A 48 -10.61 -1.31 9.23
N THR A 49 -11.36 -0.50 8.49
CA THR A 49 -10.97 -0.16 7.10
C THR A 49 -9.71 0.70 7.01
N ARG A 50 -9.36 1.44 8.08
CA ARG A 50 -8.13 2.23 8.16
C ARG A 50 -6.87 1.38 8.26
N THR A 51 -6.97 0.10 8.63
CA THR A 51 -5.85 -0.87 8.54
C THR A 51 -5.32 -1.04 7.12
N ALA A 52 -6.13 -0.76 6.09
CA ALA A 52 -5.78 -1.02 4.71
C ALA A 52 -4.54 -0.26 4.24
N THR A 53 -4.43 1.03 4.58
CA THR A 53 -3.27 1.84 4.15
C THR A 53 -1.96 1.32 4.73
N PRO A 54 -1.81 1.16 6.06
CA PRO A 54 -0.54 0.69 6.60
C PRO A 54 -0.23 -0.75 6.21
N ALA A 55 -1.24 -1.62 6.11
CA ALA A 55 -1.06 -2.99 5.63
C ALA A 55 -0.61 -3.05 4.15
N LEU A 56 -1.07 -2.14 3.28
CA LEU A 56 -0.56 -2.03 1.90
C LEU A 56 0.91 -1.61 1.85
N MET A 57 1.35 -0.75 2.76
CA MET A 57 2.76 -0.33 2.83
C MET A 57 3.66 -1.45 3.38
N ILE A 58 3.17 -2.19 4.38
CA ILE A 58 3.84 -3.40 4.87
C ILE A 58 3.91 -4.47 3.78
N LEU A 59 2.81 -4.73 3.07
CA LEU A 59 2.79 -5.66 1.95
C LEU A 59 3.78 -5.23 0.85
N PHE A 60 3.86 -3.94 0.56
CA PHE A 60 4.83 -3.41 -0.36
C PHE A 60 6.28 -3.71 0.09
N GLY A 61 6.59 -3.55 1.38
CA GLY A 61 7.85 -3.98 1.98
C GLY A 61 8.11 -5.49 1.90
N VAL A 62 7.08 -6.32 2.12
CA VAL A 62 7.17 -7.77 1.93
C VAL A 62 7.61 -8.07 0.50
N MET A 63 6.95 -7.46 -0.49
CA MET A 63 7.29 -7.62 -1.91
C MET A 63 8.70 -7.11 -2.24
N ALA A 64 9.15 -6.01 -1.60
CA ALA A 64 10.52 -5.52 -1.70
C ALA A 64 11.55 -6.58 -1.30
N GLU A 65 11.32 -7.28 -0.19
CA GLU A 65 12.22 -8.36 0.25
C GLU A 65 12.13 -9.61 -0.62
N ILE A 66 10.93 -10.10 -0.94
CA ILE A 66 10.80 -11.41 -1.59
C ILE A 66 11.03 -11.39 -3.11
N VAL A 67 10.73 -10.26 -3.77
CA VAL A 67 10.87 -10.12 -5.23
C VAL A 67 12.07 -9.26 -5.57
N TYR A 68 12.10 -8.02 -5.06
CA TYR A 68 13.07 -7.03 -5.54
C TYR A 68 14.47 -7.26 -4.99
N LEU A 69 14.65 -7.62 -3.72
CA LEU A 69 15.98 -7.94 -3.17
C LEU A 69 16.60 -9.14 -3.89
N ARG A 70 15.81 -10.18 -4.17
CA ARG A 70 16.27 -11.35 -4.92
C ARG A 70 16.74 -10.96 -6.32
N ARG A 71 15.93 -10.18 -7.03
CA ARG A 71 16.27 -9.71 -8.38
C ARG A 71 17.47 -8.76 -8.36
N TYR A 72 17.57 -7.91 -7.35
CA TYR A 72 18.67 -6.98 -7.16
C TYR A 72 19.99 -7.71 -6.91
N ARG A 73 19.99 -8.76 -6.09
CA ARG A 73 21.18 -9.60 -5.85
C ARG A 73 21.67 -10.32 -7.11
N SER A 74 20.79 -10.64 -8.06
CA SER A 74 21.17 -11.25 -9.33
C SER A 74 21.51 -10.25 -10.43
N ASP A 75 20.76 -9.15 -10.54
CA ASP A 75 20.82 -8.17 -11.61
C ASP A 75 20.25 -6.82 -11.10
N PRO A 76 21.09 -5.96 -10.51
CA PRO A 76 20.70 -4.66 -9.96
C PRO A 76 19.98 -3.77 -10.97
N ASP A 77 20.48 -3.71 -12.20
CA ASP A 77 19.97 -2.83 -13.26
C ASP A 77 18.55 -3.25 -13.65
N ARG A 78 18.35 -4.56 -13.84
CA ARG A 78 17.04 -5.10 -14.18
C ARG A 78 16.04 -4.98 -13.02
N ALA A 79 16.49 -4.95 -11.77
CA ALA A 79 15.65 -4.65 -10.62
C ALA A 79 15.25 -3.16 -10.61
N ALA A 80 16.21 -2.26 -10.82
CA ALA A 80 16.00 -0.82 -10.89
C ALA A 80 15.02 -0.44 -12.02
N GLN A 81 15.25 -0.95 -13.23
CA GLN A 81 14.35 -0.77 -14.37
C GLN A 81 12.91 -1.21 -14.06
N GLY A 82 12.77 -2.37 -13.40
CA GLY A 82 11.46 -2.89 -13.00
C GLY A 82 10.73 -1.99 -12.02
N MET A 83 11.43 -1.49 -11.00
CA MET A 83 10.86 -0.59 -9.98
C MET A 83 10.50 0.77 -10.56
N ILE A 84 11.37 1.37 -11.37
CA ILE A 84 11.11 2.68 -12.00
C ILE A 84 9.98 2.58 -13.02
N SER A 85 9.97 1.54 -13.88
CA SER A 85 8.85 1.32 -14.80
C SER A 85 7.52 1.18 -14.05
N ARG A 86 7.53 0.45 -12.92
CA ARG A 86 6.34 0.31 -12.08
C ARG A 86 5.93 1.64 -11.43
N ALA A 87 6.89 2.47 -11.05
CA ALA A 87 6.64 3.80 -10.51
C ALA A 87 5.95 4.71 -11.52
N LEU A 88 6.42 4.69 -12.77
CA LEU A 88 5.81 5.42 -13.89
C LEU A 88 4.38 4.93 -14.17
N ILE A 89 4.15 3.61 -14.17
CA ILE A 89 2.81 3.05 -14.32
C ILE A 89 1.88 3.51 -13.19
N CYS A 90 2.36 3.51 -11.93
CA CYS A 90 1.58 4.03 -10.81
C CYS A 90 1.24 5.51 -11.02
N TYR A 91 2.19 6.34 -11.45
CA TYR A 91 1.92 7.75 -11.73
C TYR A 91 0.93 7.94 -12.90
N ALA A 92 1.01 7.11 -13.94
CA ALA A 92 0.06 7.12 -15.04
C ALA A 92 -1.36 6.74 -14.56
N CYS A 93 -1.51 5.67 -13.77
CA CYS A 93 -2.80 5.30 -13.15
C CYS A 93 -3.33 6.43 -12.26
N TYR A 94 -2.47 7.08 -11.48
CA TYR A 94 -2.82 8.26 -10.70
C TYR A 94 -3.40 9.38 -11.57
N ALA A 95 -2.70 9.75 -12.65
CA ALA A 95 -3.14 10.80 -13.57
C ALA A 95 -4.48 10.44 -14.22
N VAL A 96 -4.66 9.19 -14.65
CA VAL A 96 -5.95 8.74 -15.22
C VAL A 96 -7.09 8.87 -14.22
N LEU A 97 -6.90 8.50 -12.95
CA LEU A 97 -7.94 8.68 -11.93
C LEU A 97 -8.25 10.16 -11.66
N VAL A 98 -7.24 11.03 -11.66
CA VAL A 98 -7.46 12.49 -11.55
C VAL A 98 -8.27 13.01 -12.74
N MET A 99 -7.97 12.54 -13.95
CA MET A 99 -8.71 12.92 -15.15
C MET A 99 -10.14 12.38 -15.14
N LEU A 100 -10.37 11.15 -14.68
CA LEU A 100 -11.72 10.62 -14.47
C LEU A 100 -12.50 11.47 -13.46
N ALA A 101 -11.87 11.84 -12.34
CA ALA A 101 -12.49 12.73 -11.36
C ALA A 101 -12.87 14.09 -11.96
N LEU A 102 -12.08 14.62 -12.91
CA LEU A 102 -12.40 15.85 -13.63
C LEU A 102 -13.57 15.64 -14.60
N VAL A 103 -13.51 14.62 -15.45
CA VAL A 103 -14.50 14.33 -16.50
C VAL A 103 -15.89 14.07 -15.90
N PHE A 104 -15.95 13.33 -14.79
CA PHE A 104 -17.21 13.01 -14.11
C PHE A 104 -17.60 14.04 -13.03
N GLY A 105 -16.92 15.19 -12.98
CA GLY A 105 -17.34 16.34 -12.16
C GLY A 105 -17.09 16.21 -10.65
N HIS A 106 -16.25 15.27 -10.21
CA HIS A 106 -15.84 15.15 -8.81
C HIS A 106 -14.84 16.23 -8.37
N VAL A 107 -14.09 16.82 -9.30
CA VAL A 107 -13.15 17.93 -9.04
C VAL A 107 -13.22 18.99 -10.14
N LYS A 108 -12.89 20.24 -9.80
CA LYS A 108 -12.76 21.35 -10.77
C LYS A 108 -11.42 21.28 -11.51
N GLY A 109 -11.35 21.85 -12.72
CA GLY A 109 -10.12 21.88 -13.55
C GLY A 109 -8.88 22.39 -12.82
N GLY A 110 -8.99 23.49 -12.07
CA GLY A 110 -7.88 24.03 -11.28
C GLY A 110 -7.39 23.08 -10.18
N GLN A 111 -8.31 22.34 -9.54
CA GLN A 111 -7.95 21.33 -8.54
C GLN A 111 -7.30 20.10 -9.19
N ALA A 112 -7.80 19.66 -10.35
CA ALA A 112 -7.22 18.55 -11.10
C ALA A 112 -5.77 18.86 -11.53
N MET A 113 -5.52 20.06 -12.06
CA MET A 113 -4.17 20.51 -12.43
C MET A 113 -3.24 20.54 -11.22
N ARG A 114 -3.68 21.11 -10.09
CA ARG A 114 -2.91 21.13 -8.85
C ARG A 114 -2.64 19.72 -8.30
N ALA A 115 -3.58 18.79 -8.46
CA ALA A 115 -3.39 17.39 -8.08
C ALA A 115 -2.36 16.69 -8.97
N LEU A 116 -2.40 16.88 -10.30
CA LEU A 116 -1.39 16.36 -11.23
C LEU A 116 0.01 16.88 -10.90
N LEU A 117 0.12 18.16 -10.51
CA LEU A 117 1.35 18.79 -10.03
C LEU A 117 1.71 18.44 -8.57
N LEU A 118 0.96 17.54 -7.93
CA LEU A 118 1.19 17.03 -6.57
C LEU A 118 1.07 18.06 -5.43
N VAL A 119 0.52 19.25 -5.73
CA VAL A 119 0.32 20.35 -4.77
C VAL A 119 -1.11 20.40 -4.21
N ALA A 120 -1.98 19.45 -4.59
CA ALA A 120 -3.32 19.30 -4.02
C ALA A 120 -3.70 17.82 -3.85
N PRO A 121 -4.67 17.53 -2.96
CA PRO A 121 -5.20 16.18 -2.81
C PRO A 121 -6.06 15.77 -4.00
N SER A 122 -6.06 14.47 -4.29
CA SER A 122 -6.90 13.83 -5.30
C SER A 122 -7.81 12.78 -4.66
N PRO A 123 -9.08 12.68 -5.07
CA PRO A 123 -9.97 11.64 -4.59
C PRO A 123 -9.49 10.26 -5.04
N TYR A 124 -9.50 9.28 -4.13
CA TYR A 124 -9.36 7.84 -4.41
C TYR A 124 -8.08 7.37 -5.14
N ALA A 125 -7.14 8.27 -5.45
CA ALA A 125 -5.94 7.96 -6.24
C ALA A 125 -4.62 7.94 -5.42
N ASN A 126 -4.67 8.33 -4.14
CA ASN A 126 -3.47 8.60 -3.35
C ASN A 126 -2.50 7.40 -3.22
N ILE A 127 -2.95 6.14 -3.24
CA ILE A 127 -2.02 5.00 -3.16
C ILE A 127 -1.08 4.93 -4.37
N PHE A 128 -1.57 5.29 -5.56
CA PHE A 128 -0.77 5.30 -6.78
C PHE A 128 0.30 6.39 -6.71
N LYS A 129 -0.09 7.57 -6.21
CA LYS A 129 0.84 8.65 -5.89
C LYS A 129 1.91 8.18 -4.90
N ILE A 130 1.52 7.56 -3.78
CA ILE A 130 2.45 7.02 -2.79
C ILE A 130 3.42 6.03 -3.47
N TYR A 131 2.92 5.04 -4.20
CA TYR A 131 3.77 4.02 -4.82
C TYR A 131 4.70 4.57 -5.91
N ALA A 132 4.28 5.61 -6.65
CA ALA A 132 5.13 6.26 -7.63
C ALA A 132 6.42 6.85 -7.02
N PHE A 133 6.34 7.37 -5.79
CA PHE A 133 7.50 7.91 -5.08
C PHE A 133 8.20 6.87 -4.19
N LEU A 134 7.43 5.98 -3.58
CA LEU A 134 7.95 4.96 -2.68
C LEU A 134 8.82 3.93 -3.42
N LEU A 135 8.52 3.61 -4.69
CA LEU A 135 9.29 2.63 -5.47
C LEU A 135 10.76 3.05 -5.68
N PRO A 136 11.09 4.24 -6.20
CA PRO A 136 12.47 4.71 -6.30
C PRO A 136 13.17 4.77 -4.93
N VAL A 137 12.51 5.26 -3.88
CA VAL A 137 13.09 5.32 -2.53
C VAL A 137 13.38 3.91 -1.99
N THR A 138 12.50 2.96 -2.28
CA THR A 138 12.67 1.57 -1.83
C THR A 138 13.77 0.85 -2.58
N LEU A 139 14.12 1.26 -3.81
CA LEU A 139 15.32 0.76 -4.47
C LEU A 139 16.58 1.06 -3.63
N LEU A 140 16.65 2.25 -3.02
CA LEU A 140 17.73 2.62 -2.10
C LEU A 140 17.69 1.76 -0.83
N LEU A 141 16.51 1.50 -0.27
CA LEU A 141 16.37 0.59 0.87
C LEU A 141 16.79 -0.85 0.54
N VAL A 142 16.46 -1.34 -0.66
CA VAL A 142 16.88 -2.66 -1.15
C VAL A 142 18.40 -2.72 -1.32
N HIS A 143 19.01 -1.65 -1.84
CA HIS A 143 20.47 -1.52 -1.92
C HIS A 143 21.12 -1.60 -0.54
N LEU A 144 20.63 -0.81 0.43
CA LEU A 144 21.11 -0.84 1.82
C LEU A 144 20.90 -2.22 2.46
N ARG A 145 19.74 -2.83 2.25
CA ARG A 145 19.42 -4.18 2.72
C ARG A 145 20.36 -5.24 2.15
N ALA A 146 20.77 -5.08 0.89
CA ALA A 146 21.71 -6.00 0.23
C ALA A 146 23.12 -5.88 0.81
N ARG A 147 23.55 -4.69 1.22
CA ARG A 147 24.90 -4.43 1.75
C ARG A 147 25.03 -4.61 3.26
N ALA A 148 24.09 -4.08 4.04
CA ALA A 148 24.18 -3.97 5.50
C ALA A 148 23.21 -4.91 6.25
N GLY A 149 22.55 -5.83 5.54
CA GLY A 149 21.54 -6.68 6.16
C GLY A 149 20.34 -5.88 6.68
N PHE A 150 19.74 -6.31 7.78
CA PHE A 150 18.63 -5.59 8.42
C PHE A 150 19.07 -4.33 9.18
N LEU A 151 20.36 -4.20 9.52
CA LEU A 151 20.85 -3.05 10.25
C LEU A 151 20.67 -1.76 9.44
N GLY A 152 20.95 -1.78 8.13
CA GLY A 152 20.83 -0.60 7.27
C GLY A 152 19.41 -0.02 7.24
N PRO A 153 18.38 -0.79 6.82
CA PRO A 153 17.01 -0.32 6.80
C PRO A 153 16.47 0.11 8.18
N TRP A 154 16.80 -0.61 9.26
CA TRP A 154 16.38 -0.22 10.61
C TRP A 154 17.11 1.01 11.15
N ALA A 155 18.37 1.25 10.74
CA ALA A 155 19.08 2.48 11.07
C ALA A 155 18.41 3.70 10.41
N ILE A 156 17.87 3.56 9.18
CA ILE A 156 17.05 4.60 8.55
C ILE A 156 15.79 4.88 9.37
N VAL A 157 15.08 3.84 9.82
CA VAL A 157 13.90 4.00 10.68
C VAL A 157 14.26 4.73 11.98
N ALA A 158 15.32 4.29 12.67
CA ALA A 158 15.80 4.96 13.88
C ALA A 158 16.16 6.42 13.62
N GLY A 159 16.83 6.71 12.50
CA GLY A 159 17.18 8.06 12.08
C GLY A 159 15.95 8.95 11.83
N ILE A 160 14.90 8.43 11.19
CA ILE A 160 13.65 9.17 10.95
C ILE A 160 13.03 9.60 12.28
N TRP A 161 12.84 8.67 13.21
CA TRP A 161 12.21 8.97 14.50
C TRP A 161 13.09 9.82 15.43
N LEU A 162 14.41 9.73 15.29
CA LEU A 162 15.33 10.64 15.98
C LEU A 162 15.22 12.07 15.42
N LEU A 163 15.18 12.22 14.09
CA LEU A 163 15.01 13.52 13.43
C LEU A 163 13.64 14.14 13.71
N ASP A 164 12.60 13.30 13.79
CA ASP A 164 11.25 13.68 14.20
C ASP A 164 11.28 14.34 15.58
N TRP A 165 11.80 13.62 16.57
CA TRP A 165 11.94 14.12 17.94
C TRP A 165 12.78 15.39 18.06
N MET A 166 13.82 15.54 17.24
CA MET A 166 14.74 16.68 17.31
C MET A 166 14.21 17.94 16.60
N ALA A 167 13.65 17.80 15.39
CA ALA A 167 13.54 18.95 14.48
C ALA A 167 12.40 18.92 13.45
N LEU A 168 11.93 17.76 12.96
CA LEU A 168 11.03 17.74 11.79
C LEU A 168 9.71 18.50 12.02
N ASP A 169 9.11 18.37 13.20
CA ASP A 169 7.87 19.07 13.58
C ASP A 169 7.99 20.60 13.63
N ARG A 170 9.23 21.12 13.66
CA ARG A 170 9.51 22.56 13.79
C ARG A 170 9.83 23.23 12.46
N LEU A 171 9.94 22.47 11.37
CA LEU A 171 10.31 23.01 10.07
C LEU A 171 9.11 23.67 9.39
N PRO A 172 9.22 24.93 8.92
CA PRO A 172 8.14 25.57 8.18
C PRO A 172 8.03 24.98 6.76
N ALA A 173 6.81 24.63 6.35
CA ALA A 173 6.52 24.26 4.97
C ALA A 173 6.23 25.51 4.11
N PRO A 174 6.86 25.68 2.93
CA PRO A 174 6.49 26.75 2.02
C PRO A 174 5.01 26.61 1.60
N PRO A 175 4.17 27.67 1.68
CA PRO A 175 2.72 27.54 1.48
C PRO A 175 2.30 26.87 0.16
N VAL A 176 3.01 27.18 -0.93
CA VAL A 176 2.74 26.61 -2.26
C VAL A 176 3.09 25.11 -2.33
N LEU A 177 4.06 24.66 -1.53
CA LEU A 177 4.54 23.29 -1.50
C LEU A 177 4.05 22.52 -0.27
N ALA A 178 3.21 23.11 0.58
CA ALA A 178 2.83 22.54 1.88
C ALA A 178 2.21 21.14 1.77
N HIS A 179 1.46 20.88 0.71
CA HIS A 179 0.93 19.55 0.43
C HIS A 179 2.00 18.57 -0.06
N PHE A 180 2.93 19.02 -0.90
CA PHE A 180 4.01 18.19 -1.42
C PHE A 180 5.04 17.86 -0.33
N SER A 181 5.42 18.83 0.50
CA SER A 181 6.28 18.64 1.67
C SER A 181 5.61 17.74 2.71
N GLY A 182 4.30 17.93 2.95
CA GLY A 182 3.55 17.06 3.85
C GLY A 182 3.51 15.62 3.35
N PHE A 183 3.36 15.44 2.03
CA PHE A 183 3.37 14.13 1.38
C PHE A 183 4.75 13.46 1.42
N LEU A 184 5.84 14.17 1.16
CA LEU A 184 7.17 13.59 1.14
C LEU A 184 7.78 13.41 2.53
N LEU A 185 7.75 14.47 3.33
CA LEU A 185 8.50 14.60 4.57
C LEU A 185 7.63 14.57 5.82
N GLY A 186 6.31 14.73 5.70
CA GLY A 186 5.42 14.88 6.86
C GLY A 186 5.32 16.32 7.37
N ILE A 187 5.92 17.29 6.68
CA ILE A 187 5.97 18.70 7.11
C ILE A 187 4.94 19.53 6.33
N GLY A 188 3.96 20.14 7.00
CA GLY A 188 2.96 21.00 6.37
C GLY A 188 1.56 20.37 6.32
N THR A 189 0.85 20.48 5.20
CA THR A 189 -0.58 20.10 5.10
C THR A 189 -0.80 18.94 4.13
N SER A 190 -0.71 17.71 4.62
CA SER A 190 -1.07 16.52 3.83
C SER A 190 -1.72 15.47 4.71
N TRP A 191 -2.56 14.66 4.09
CA TRP A 191 -3.11 13.46 4.71
C TRP A 191 -2.06 12.36 4.59
N GLY A 192 -1.38 12.02 5.69
CA GLY A 192 -0.29 11.04 5.74
C GLY A 192 -0.72 9.61 5.36
N PRO A 193 0.11 8.57 5.63
CA PRO A 193 1.50 8.72 6.05
C PRO A 193 2.33 9.36 4.93
N SER A 194 3.32 10.15 5.31
CA SER A 194 4.28 10.67 4.34
C SER A 194 5.18 9.56 3.80
N ILE A 195 5.90 9.84 2.70
CA ILE A 195 6.87 8.88 2.14
C ILE A 195 7.97 8.56 3.16
N LEU A 196 8.50 9.57 3.85
CA LEU A 196 9.57 9.43 4.84
C LEU A 196 9.18 8.50 5.99
N TYR A 197 8.11 8.83 6.73
CA TYR A 197 7.70 8.02 7.88
C TYR A 197 7.10 6.69 7.42
N GLY A 198 6.50 6.66 6.23
CA GLY A 198 6.07 5.46 5.53
C GLY A 198 7.15 4.40 5.37
N LEU A 199 8.44 4.78 5.34
CA LEU A 199 9.55 3.83 5.31
C LEU A 199 9.58 2.91 6.53
N THR A 200 9.08 3.36 7.70
CA THR A 200 8.90 2.51 8.88
C THR A 200 8.07 1.26 8.55
N LEU A 201 6.93 1.44 7.88
CA LEU A 201 6.05 0.34 7.47
C LEU A 201 6.69 -0.53 6.40
N VAL A 202 7.42 0.08 5.45
CA VAL A 202 8.14 -0.66 4.42
C VAL A 202 9.21 -1.56 5.03
N VAL A 203 10.01 -1.05 5.97
CA VAL A 203 11.08 -1.81 6.65
C VAL A 203 10.51 -2.93 7.52
N MET A 204 9.41 -2.66 8.23
CA MET A 204 8.65 -3.70 8.93
C MET A 204 8.17 -4.80 7.96
N GLY A 205 7.64 -4.39 6.80
CA GLY A 205 7.27 -5.29 5.72
C GLY A 205 8.41 -6.13 5.18
N MET A 206 9.57 -5.54 4.93
CA MET A 206 10.78 -6.28 4.51
C MET A 206 11.17 -7.33 5.54
N THR A 207 11.08 -6.97 6.82
CA THR A 207 11.37 -7.87 7.94
C THR A 207 10.38 -9.04 8.00
N ILE A 208 9.07 -8.79 7.79
CA ILE A 208 8.04 -9.83 7.65
C ILE A 208 8.34 -10.74 6.45
N GLY A 209 8.70 -10.15 5.31
CA GLY A 209 9.10 -10.87 4.10
C GLY A 209 10.21 -11.89 4.36
N ALA A 210 11.26 -11.47 5.05
CA ALA A 210 12.38 -12.35 5.37
C ALA A 210 12.07 -13.37 6.46
N ALA A 211 11.26 -13.00 7.45
CA ALA A 211 10.95 -13.88 8.59
C ALA A 211 10.09 -15.09 8.17
N PHE A 212 9.16 -14.89 7.23
CA PHE A 212 8.14 -15.89 6.86
C PHE A 212 8.25 -16.39 5.42
N PHE A 213 8.70 -15.56 4.48
CA PHE A 213 8.50 -15.80 3.05
C PHE A 213 9.78 -16.03 2.25
N SER A 214 10.95 -15.59 2.74
CA SER A 214 12.23 -15.84 2.07
C SER A 214 12.52 -17.35 1.95
N PRO A 215 12.80 -17.86 0.73
CA PRO A 215 13.27 -19.23 0.51
C PRO A 215 14.77 -19.31 0.81
N SER A 216 15.19 -20.15 1.75
CA SER A 216 16.60 -20.20 2.18
C SER A 216 17.23 -21.59 2.05
N PRO A 217 18.05 -21.87 1.02
CA PRO A 217 19.26 -22.68 1.16
C PRO A 217 20.29 -21.97 2.07
N PRO A 218 21.31 -22.66 2.64
CA PRO A 218 22.32 -22.00 3.48
C PRO A 218 23.14 -21.02 2.63
N PRO A 219 23.35 -19.73 2.99
CA PRO A 219 23.37 -19.04 4.30
C PRO A 219 22.05 -18.39 4.81
N GLY A 220 20.91 -18.61 4.16
CA GLY A 220 19.66 -17.88 4.48
C GLY A 220 18.98 -18.21 5.83
N LYS A 221 19.53 -19.12 6.65
CA LYS A 221 19.04 -19.40 8.02
C LYS A 221 19.39 -18.30 9.02
N ALA A 222 20.60 -17.74 8.92
CA ALA A 222 21.04 -16.65 9.81
C ALA A 222 20.25 -15.36 9.54
N GLU A 223 20.06 -15.02 8.26
CA GLU A 223 19.23 -13.87 7.85
C GLU A 223 17.78 -14.02 8.34
N MET A 224 17.19 -15.21 8.20
CA MET A 224 15.83 -15.48 8.68
C MET A 224 15.74 -15.36 10.21
N ARG A 225 16.74 -15.85 10.96
CA ARG A 225 16.78 -15.71 12.42
C ARG A 225 16.88 -14.24 12.83
N ALA A 226 17.77 -13.48 12.18
CA ALA A 226 17.88 -12.03 12.41
C ALA A 226 16.57 -11.31 12.09
N ALA A 227 15.92 -11.61 10.96
CA ALA A 227 14.62 -11.04 10.62
C ALA A 227 13.54 -11.33 11.67
N ARG A 228 13.49 -12.57 12.20
CA ARG A 228 12.56 -12.93 13.28
C ARG A 228 12.86 -12.18 14.59
N LEU A 229 14.13 -11.96 14.93
CA LEU A 229 14.51 -11.15 16.09
C LEU A 229 14.07 -9.69 15.91
N TRP A 230 14.39 -9.07 14.78
CA TRP A 230 13.94 -7.70 14.45
C TRP A 230 12.42 -7.58 14.45
N LEU A 231 11.71 -8.56 13.87
CA LEU A 231 10.25 -8.58 13.90
C LEU A 231 9.71 -8.74 15.31
N GLY A 232 10.31 -9.61 16.12
CA GLY A 232 9.94 -9.80 17.53
C GLY A 232 10.09 -8.51 18.33
N MET A 233 11.24 -7.82 18.19
CA MET A 233 11.47 -6.52 18.83
C MET A 233 10.47 -5.46 18.36
N ALA A 234 10.27 -5.33 17.04
CA ALA A 234 9.31 -4.37 16.49
C ALA A 234 7.87 -4.65 16.96
N THR A 235 7.48 -5.92 17.01
CA THR A 235 6.14 -6.33 17.49
C THR A 235 5.99 -6.06 18.98
N GLY A 236 7.00 -6.39 19.79
CA GLY A 236 7.01 -6.11 21.24
C GLY A 236 6.92 -4.62 21.54
N LEU A 237 7.68 -3.80 20.80
CA LEU A 237 7.61 -2.35 20.91
C LEU A 237 6.22 -1.83 20.50
N SER A 238 5.68 -2.27 19.35
CA SER A 238 4.34 -1.86 18.91
C SER A 238 3.24 -2.23 19.91
N LEU A 239 3.33 -3.40 20.55
CA LEU A 239 2.42 -3.81 21.61
C LEU A 239 2.53 -2.90 22.84
N LEU A 240 3.74 -2.62 23.29
CA LEU A 240 3.98 -1.72 24.42
C LEU A 240 3.43 -0.32 24.14
N MET A 241 3.68 0.20 22.94
CA MET A 241 3.21 1.53 22.53
C MET A 241 1.69 1.59 22.46
N LEU A 242 1.04 0.60 21.86
CA LEU A 242 -0.42 0.58 21.82
C LEU A 242 -1.04 0.36 23.21
N ALA A 243 -0.42 -0.45 24.07
CA ALA A 243 -0.87 -0.59 25.45
C ALA A 243 -0.77 0.74 26.22
N ALA A 244 0.31 1.50 26.03
CA ALA A 244 0.45 2.84 26.61
C ALA A 244 -0.63 3.81 26.08
N GLN A 245 -0.86 3.80 24.76
CA GLN A 245 -1.91 4.62 24.13
C GLN A 245 -3.31 4.24 24.63
N LEU A 246 -3.59 2.95 24.82
CA LEU A 246 -4.83 2.47 25.41
C LEU A 246 -4.97 2.89 26.87
N GLY A 247 -3.89 2.88 27.65
CA GLY A 247 -3.89 3.36 29.03
C GLY A 247 -4.18 4.87 29.13
N TRP A 248 -3.69 5.65 28.17
CA TRP A 248 -3.86 7.12 28.17
C TRP A 248 -5.20 7.58 27.60
N PHE A 249 -5.62 7.02 26.46
CA PHE A 249 -6.82 7.47 25.73
C PHE A 249 -8.05 6.58 25.91
N GLY A 250 -7.90 5.39 26.51
CA GLY A 250 -8.93 4.36 26.53
C GLY A 250 -9.20 3.77 25.13
N VAL A 251 -10.05 2.74 25.09
CA VAL A 251 -10.41 2.05 23.83
C VAL A 251 -11.07 3.00 22.84
N HIS A 252 -12.08 3.75 23.29
CA HIS A 252 -12.82 4.66 22.42
C HIS A 252 -11.92 5.78 21.85
N GLY A 253 -11.04 6.38 22.66
CA GLY A 253 -10.12 7.41 22.22
C GLY A 253 -9.11 6.91 21.18
N VAL A 254 -8.58 5.69 21.36
CA VAL A 254 -7.72 5.05 20.35
C VAL A 254 -8.47 4.79 19.05
N LEU A 255 -9.70 4.28 19.11
CA LEU A 255 -10.51 4.05 17.91
C LEU A 255 -10.81 5.35 17.16
N LEU A 256 -11.14 6.44 17.86
CA LEU A 256 -11.34 7.76 17.25
C LEU A 256 -10.09 8.23 16.50
N ARG A 257 -8.92 8.14 17.14
CA ARG A 257 -7.63 8.54 16.58
C ARG A 257 -7.22 7.73 15.36
N ILE A 258 -7.59 6.44 15.30
CA ILE A 258 -7.35 5.58 14.14
C ILE A 258 -8.35 5.87 13.01
N ALA A 259 -9.62 6.06 13.34
CA ALA A 259 -10.69 6.27 12.37
C ALA A 259 -10.57 7.61 11.63
N ASP A 260 -10.15 8.65 12.37
CA ASP A 260 -9.91 9.99 11.86
C ASP A 260 -8.51 10.10 11.23
N ILE A 261 -8.47 10.29 9.92
CA ILE A 261 -7.22 10.39 9.16
C ILE A 261 -6.41 11.64 9.48
N THR A 262 -7.04 12.63 10.12
CA THR A 262 -6.41 13.91 10.44
C THR A 262 -5.56 13.84 11.70
N GLN A 263 -5.77 12.80 12.54
CA GLN A 263 -5.09 12.62 13.81
C GLN A 263 -3.84 11.76 13.61
N TRP A 264 -3.77 10.56 14.19
CA TRP A 264 -2.55 9.74 14.19
C TRP A 264 -1.91 9.53 12.82
N ARG A 265 -2.73 9.37 11.78
CA ARG A 265 -2.24 9.22 10.42
C ARG A 265 -1.73 10.54 9.81
N GLY A 266 -2.44 11.64 10.06
CA GLY A 266 -2.11 12.97 9.54
C GLY A 266 -0.83 13.50 10.17
N ASP A 267 -0.72 13.33 11.49
CA ASP A 267 0.38 13.79 12.32
C ASP A 267 1.61 12.87 12.27
N ASN A 268 1.56 11.78 11.49
CA ASN A 268 2.57 10.71 11.51
C ASN A 268 2.87 10.17 12.93
N ASP A 269 1.86 10.15 13.80
CA ASP A 269 1.99 9.66 15.18
C ASP A 269 2.47 8.21 15.19
N ILE A 270 3.43 7.92 16.06
CA ILE A 270 4.05 6.60 16.19
C ILE A 270 3.04 5.48 16.52
N GLY A 271 1.93 5.80 17.17
CA GLY A 271 0.79 4.91 17.41
C GLY A 271 0.15 4.40 16.12
N TYR A 272 0.11 5.20 15.05
CA TYR A 272 -0.35 4.75 13.73
C TYR A 272 0.54 3.64 13.15
N TYR A 273 1.86 3.75 13.33
CA TYR A 273 2.82 2.77 12.83
C TYR A 273 2.79 1.48 13.64
N ALA A 274 2.66 1.60 14.97
CA ALA A 274 2.45 0.46 15.87
C ALA A 274 1.16 -0.29 15.50
N TYR A 275 0.05 0.43 15.34
CA TYR A 275 -1.22 -0.12 14.86
C TYR A 275 -1.09 -0.76 13.48
N GLY A 276 -0.36 -0.11 12.58
CA GLY A 276 -0.08 -0.62 11.24
C GLY A 276 0.58 -2.00 11.25
N LEU A 277 1.61 -2.18 12.07
CA LEU A 277 2.29 -3.49 12.19
C LEU A 277 1.35 -4.56 12.74
N LEU A 278 0.68 -4.30 13.86
CA LEU A 278 -0.18 -5.31 14.49
C LEU A 278 -1.37 -5.67 13.61
N SER A 279 -2.00 -4.69 12.98
CA SER A 279 -3.12 -4.93 12.06
C SER A 279 -2.68 -5.70 10.81
N ALA A 280 -1.51 -5.42 10.25
CA ALA A 280 -0.99 -6.19 9.12
C ALA A 280 -0.65 -7.64 9.50
N LEU A 281 -0.07 -7.87 10.68
CA LEU A 281 0.15 -9.23 11.19
C LEU A 281 -1.18 -9.97 11.43
N ALA A 282 -2.19 -9.29 11.97
CA ALA A 282 -3.53 -9.86 12.16
C ALA A 282 -4.20 -10.20 10.81
N LEU A 283 -4.11 -9.32 9.81
CA LEU A 283 -4.63 -9.58 8.46
C LEU A 283 -3.88 -10.71 7.76
N LEU A 284 -2.57 -10.81 7.96
CA LEU A 284 -1.77 -11.91 7.42
C LEU A 284 -2.16 -13.23 8.07
N LEU A 285 -2.34 -13.25 9.40
CA LEU A 285 -2.83 -14.40 10.12
C LEU A 285 -4.22 -14.81 9.63
N LEU A 286 -5.14 -13.85 9.48
CA LEU A 286 -6.48 -14.09 8.92
C LEU A 286 -6.40 -14.70 7.51
N ALA A 287 -5.54 -14.18 6.63
CA ALA A 287 -5.33 -14.76 5.30
C ALA A 287 -4.82 -16.21 5.38
N GLN A 288 -3.91 -16.50 6.30
CA GLN A 288 -3.43 -17.87 6.52
C GLN A 288 -4.53 -18.80 7.04
N LEU A 289 -5.37 -18.34 7.98
CA LEU A 289 -6.50 -19.10 8.49
C LEU A 289 -7.51 -19.39 7.38
N ILE A 290 -7.86 -18.39 6.56
CA ILE A 290 -8.77 -18.59 5.42
C ILE A 290 -8.17 -19.61 4.44
N CYS A 291 -6.87 -19.53 4.13
CA CYS A 291 -6.22 -20.53 3.27
C CYS A 291 -6.21 -21.94 3.88
N ALA A 292 -6.24 -22.08 5.20
CA ALA A 292 -6.23 -23.37 5.90
C ALA A 292 -7.63 -23.99 6.00
N ILE A 293 -8.66 -23.17 6.21
CA ILE A 293 -10.02 -23.63 6.55
C ILE A 293 -10.96 -23.56 5.33
N ALA A 294 -10.82 -22.54 4.48
CA ALA A 294 -11.77 -22.32 3.39
C ALA A 294 -11.51 -23.26 2.19
N PRO A 295 -12.57 -23.71 1.50
CA PRO A 295 -12.43 -24.48 0.27
C PRO A 295 -11.59 -23.80 -0.80
N ARG A 296 -10.84 -24.59 -1.58
CA ARG A 296 -9.98 -24.07 -2.67
C ARG A 296 -10.73 -23.26 -3.72
N TRP A 297 -12.00 -23.56 -3.97
CA TRP A 297 -12.83 -22.82 -4.93
C TRP A 297 -13.15 -21.39 -4.47
N ILE A 298 -13.06 -21.10 -3.17
CA ILE A 298 -13.12 -19.73 -2.62
C ILE A 298 -11.74 -19.09 -2.66
N VAL A 299 -10.72 -19.77 -2.15
CA VAL A 299 -9.38 -19.18 -1.99
C VAL A 299 -8.74 -18.85 -3.34
N THR A 300 -8.87 -19.73 -4.33
CA THR A 300 -8.23 -19.57 -5.64
C THR A 300 -8.64 -18.30 -6.40
N PRO A 301 -9.94 -17.99 -6.59
CA PRO A 301 -10.34 -16.74 -7.24
C PRO A 301 -9.92 -15.50 -6.45
N LEU A 302 -10.05 -15.52 -5.11
CA LEU A 302 -9.65 -14.39 -4.28
C LEU A 302 -8.14 -14.12 -4.35
N ALA A 303 -7.32 -15.17 -4.27
CA ALA A 303 -5.88 -15.07 -4.46
C ALA A 303 -5.52 -14.58 -5.88
N ARG A 304 -6.24 -15.01 -6.93
CA ARG A 304 -6.03 -14.48 -8.29
C ARG A 304 -6.33 -12.99 -8.41
N ILE A 305 -7.38 -12.50 -7.75
CA ILE A 305 -7.67 -11.05 -7.67
C ILE A 305 -6.56 -10.35 -6.90
N GLY A 306 -6.14 -10.92 -5.77
CA GLY A 306 -5.02 -10.44 -4.96
C GLY A 306 -3.70 -10.32 -5.72
N GLY A 307 -3.35 -11.30 -6.55
CA GLY A 307 -2.18 -11.25 -7.43
C GLY A 307 -2.21 -10.07 -8.41
N ALA A 308 -3.41 -9.59 -8.76
CA ALA A 308 -3.65 -8.40 -9.59
C ALA A 308 -4.09 -7.17 -8.78
N THR A 309 -3.58 -7.02 -7.54
CA THR A 309 -3.84 -5.90 -6.62
C THR A 309 -3.94 -4.53 -7.29
N LEU A 310 -2.98 -4.19 -8.16
CA LEU A 310 -2.94 -2.88 -8.83
C LEU A 310 -4.17 -2.66 -9.72
N ALA A 311 -4.54 -3.67 -10.51
CA ALA A 311 -5.73 -3.62 -11.37
C ALA A 311 -7.01 -3.59 -10.53
N TYR A 312 -7.09 -4.42 -9.48
CA TYR A 312 -8.26 -4.43 -8.59
C TYR A 312 -8.52 -3.07 -7.95
N PHE A 313 -7.47 -2.45 -7.41
CA PHE A 313 -7.57 -1.12 -6.83
C PHE A 313 -7.86 -0.06 -7.89
N PHE A 314 -7.22 -0.10 -9.06
CA PHE A 314 -7.48 0.85 -10.15
C PHE A 314 -8.93 0.78 -10.63
N ILE A 315 -9.42 -0.41 -10.97
CA ILE A 315 -10.77 -0.65 -11.47
C ILE A 315 -11.81 -0.17 -10.45
N GLY A 316 -11.66 -0.54 -9.17
CA GLY A 316 -12.62 -0.10 -8.15
C GLY A 316 -12.71 1.42 -8.05
N ASN A 317 -11.57 2.12 -7.99
CA ASN A 317 -11.60 3.58 -7.89
C ASN A 317 -12.04 4.27 -9.17
N ALA A 318 -11.71 3.72 -10.34
CA ALA A 318 -12.21 4.22 -11.62
C ALA A 318 -13.75 4.08 -11.69
N LEU A 319 -14.30 2.93 -11.31
CA LEU A 319 -15.75 2.71 -11.26
C LEU A 319 -16.44 3.66 -10.28
N LEU A 320 -15.90 3.88 -9.08
CA LEU A 320 -16.46 4.86 -8.14
C LEU A 320 -16.48 6.28 -8.71
N LEU A 321 -15.43 6.68 -9.42
CA LEU A 321 -15.34 8.01 -10.05
C LEU A 321 -16.25 8.17 -11.28
N MET A 322 -16.71 7.07 -11.88
CA MET A 322 -17.64 7.12 -13.02
C MET A 322 -19.11 7.15 -12.58
N LEU A 323 -19.39 6.82 -11.31
CA LEU A 323 -20.75 6.71 -10.82
C LEU A 323 -21.30 8.06 -10.33
N PRO A 324 -22.59 8.35 -10.58
CA PRO A 324 -23.25 9.51 -10.00
C PRO A 324 -23.38 9.36 -8.47
N SER A 325 -23.61 10.46 -7.75
CA SER A 325 -23.77 10.40 -6.30
C SER A 325 -24.95 9.50 -5.89
N LEU A 326 -24.67 8.53 -5.02
CA LEU A 326 -25.65 7.59 -4.46
C LEU A 326 -25.95 7.86 -2.98
N ALA A 327 -25.79 9.12 -2.54
CA ALA A 327 -25.99 9.50 -1.15
C ALA A 327 -27.43 9.27 -0.64
N TRP A 328 -28.40 9.21 -1.56
CA TRP A 328 -29.83 9.01 -1.30
C TRP A 328 -30.22 7.56 -0.95
N LEU A 329 -29.32 6.59 -1.10
CA LEU A 329 -29.62 5.19 -0.77
C LEU A 329 -29.89 5.01 0.74
N PRO A 330 -30.91 4.21 1.14
CA PRO A 330 -31.15 3.86 2.54
C PRO A 330 -30.04 2.94 3.09
N PHE A 331 -29.99 2.74 4.40
CA PHE A 331 -28.96 1.94 5.09
C PHE A 331 -28.68 0.59 4.41
N TRP A 332 -29.71 -0.24 4.26
CA TRP A 332 -29.57 -1.56 3.64
C TRP A 332 -29.21 -1.47 2.15
N GLY A 333 -29.65 -0.41 1.47
CA GLY A 333 -29.22 -0.10 0.10
C GLY A 333 -27.72 0.19 0.02
N LYS A 334 -27.16 0.95 0.97
CA LYS A 334 -25.72 1.21 1.07
C LYS A 334 -24.92 -0.06 1.34
N VAL A 335 -25.39 -0.91 2.27
CA VAL A 335 -24.76 -2.21 2.58
C VAL A 335 -24.76 -3.13 1.36
N LEU A 336 -25.92 -3.29 0.71
CA LEU A 336 -26.04 -4.12 -0.49
C LEU A 336 -25.17 -3.58 -1.63
N PHE A 337 -25.14 -2.26 -1.82
CA PHE A 337 -24.30 -1.62 -2.82
C PHE A 337 -22.82 -1.95 -2.61
N VAL A 338 -22.31 -1.87 -1.37
CA VAL A 338 -20.90 -2.21 -1.07
C VAL A 338 -20.59 -3.65 -1.49
N VAL A 339 -21.46 -4.60 -1.13
CA VAL A 339 -21.24 -6.03 -1.44
C VAL A 339 -21.21 -6.25 -2.95
N ILE A 340 -22.21 -5.71 -3.67
CA ILE A 340 -22.29 -5.82 -5.13
C ILE A 340 -21.09 -5.13 -5.78
N PHE A 341 -20.72 -3.95 -5.31
CA PHE A 341 -19.59 -3.18 -5.83
C PHE A 341 -18.27 -3.94 -5.70
N LEU A 342 -17.97 -4.51 -4.54
CA LEU A 342 -16.75 -5.30 -4.33
C LEU A 342 -16.74 -6.57 -5.20
N ALA A 343 -17.88 -7.24 -5.32
CA ALA A 343 -18.03 -8.41 -6.20
C ALA A 343 -17.83 -8.05 -7.67
N ALA A 344 -18.42 -6.94 -8.14
CA ALA A 344 -18.26 -6.43 -9.49
C ALA A 344 -16.81 -6.06 -9.80
N CYS A 345 -16.12 -5.38 -8.88
CA CYS A 345 -14.70 -5.06 -9.01
C CYS A 345 -13.83 -6.34 -9.09
N GLY A 346 -14.15 -7.35 -8.28
CA GLY A 346 -13.47 -8.65 -8.32
C GLY A 346 -13.68 -9.37 -9.66
N GLY A 347 -14.92 -9.43 -10.14
CA GLY A 347 -15.27 -9.99 -11.44
C GLY A 347 -14.56 -9.27 -12.60
N ALA A 348 -14.61 -7.94 -12.61
CA ALA A 348 -13.92 -7.11 -13.61
C ALA A 348 -12.40 -7.33 -13.60
N THR A 349 -11.79 -7.51 -12.42
CA THR A 349 -10.35 -7.83 -12.31
C THR A 349 -10.02 -9.20 -12.88
N LEU A 350 -10.87 -10.20 -12.67
CA LEU A 350 -10.68 -11.52 -13.25
C LEU A 350 -10.81 -11.49 -14.78
N ILE A 351 -11.75 -10.71 -15.32
CA ILE A 351 -11.91 -10.47 -16.75
C ILE A 351 -10.67 -9.75 -17.30
N TRP A 352 -10.22 -8.68 -16.64
CA TRP A 352 -9.00 -7.95 -17.00
C TRP A 352 -7.78 -8.87 -17.11
N ASN A 353 -7.59 -9.75 -16.12
CA ASN A 353 -6.50 -10.72 -16.12
C ASN A 353 -6.59 -11.74 -17.26
N ARG A 354 -7.80 -12.12 -17.70
CA ARG A 354 -8.00 -12.99 -18.87
C ARG A 354 -7.69 -12.24 -20.16
N LEU A 355 -8.20 -11.01 -20.31
CA LEU A 355 -8.00 -10.18 -21.50
C LEU A 355 -6.54 -9.77 -21.67
N GLY A 356 -5.83 -9.39 -20.61
CA GLY A 356 -4.42 -9.03 -20.68
C GLY A 356 -3.50 -10.20 -21.08
N LYS A 357 -3.95 -11.45 -20.91
CA LYS A 357 -3.28 -12.65 -21.43
C LYS A 357 -3.64 -12.93 -22.88
N ALA A 358 -4.88 -12.64 -23.28
CA ALA A 358 -5.37 -12.85 -24.64
C ALA A 358 -4.89 -11.76 -25.62
N PHE A 359 -4.67 -10.52 -25.15
CA PHE A 359 -4.29 -9.38 -25.98
C PHE A 359 -3.03 -8.69 -25.44
N PRO A 360 -1.83 -9.11 -25.90
CA PRO A 360 -0.55 -8.51 -25.50
C PRO A 360 -0.44 -7.01 -25.82
N VAL A 361 -1.24 -6.51 -26.76
CA VAL A 361 -1.32 -5.08 -27.10
C VAL A 361 -1.71 -4.23 -25.89
N LEU A 362 -2.51 -4.74 -24.95
CA LEU A 362 -2.83 -4.02 -23.70
C LEU A 362 -1.63 -3.91 -22.74
N GLN A 363 -0.54 -4.65 -22.99
CA GLN A 363 0.73 -4.55 -22.26
C GLN A 363 1.71 -3.56 -22.92
N THR A 364 1.39 -2.99 -24.08
CA THR A 364 2.24 -2.00 -24.77
C THR A 364 2.66 -0.80 -23.91
N PRO A 365 1.80 -0.17 -23.07
CA PRO A 365 2.27 0.91 -22.19
C PRO A 365 3.28 0.43 -21.13
N ILE A 366 3.20 -0.83 -20.70
CA ILE A 366 4.18 -1.43 -19.78
C ILE A 366 5.52 -1.62 -20.49
N HIS A 367 5.50 -2.15 -21.72
CA HIS A 367 6.70 -2.29 -22.54
C HIS A 367 7.32 -0.94 -22.91
N LEU A 368 6.50 0.07 -23.20
CA LEU A 368 6.95 1.43 -23.47
C LEU A 368 7.61 2.03 -22.23
N ALA A 369 6.99 1.91 -21.05
CA ALA A 369 7.58 2.37 -19.80
C ALA A 369 8.92 1.66 -19.50
N GLN A 370 9.00 0.34 -19.72
CA GLN A 370 10.26 -0.41 -19.57
C GLN A 370 11.34 0.06 -20.54
N ARG A 371 10.98 0.31 -21.81
CA ARG A 371 11.90 0.80 -22.85
C ARG A 371 12.39 2.22 -22.55
N MET A 372 11.49 3.13 -22.15
CA MET A 372 11.85 4.49 -21.73
C MET A 372 12.77 4.47 -20.51
N THR A 373 12.51 3.57 -19.55
CA THR A 373 13.38 3.43 -18.37
C THR A 373 14.77 2.93 -18.73
N GLY A 374 14.87 1.94 -19.64
CA GLY A 374 16.16 1.47 -20.16
C GLY A 374 16.97 2.56 -20.87
N LEU A 375 16.28 3.45 -21.59
CA LEU A 375 16.91 4.63 -22.22
C LEU A 375 17.37 5.67 -21.18
N LEU A 376 16.53 5.98 -20.18
CA LEU A 376 16.84 6.94 -19.12
C LEU A 376 18.03 6.50 -18.25
N LEU A 377 18.19 5.20 -18.04
CA LEU A 377 19.31 4.63 -17.28
C LEU A 377 20.57 4.42 -18.13
N GLY A 378 20.60 4.88 -19.39
CA GLY A 378 21.77 4.79 -20.25
C GLY A 378 22.06 3.40 -20.81
N HIS A 379 21.14 2.44 -20.69
CA HIS A 379 21.28 1.11 -21.26
C HIS A 379 20.85 1.06 -22.72
N GLY A 380 21.43 1.95 -23.53
CA GLY A 380 21.40 1.87 -24.98
C GLY A 380 22.35 0.78 -25.45
N LYS A 381 21.81 -0.40 -25.75
CA LYS A 381 22.50 -1.61 -26.29
C LYS A 381 23.15 -2.51 -25.23
N SER A 382 22.40 -3.47 -24.68
CA SER A 382 22.88 -4.86 -24.68
C SER A 382 21.71 -5.86 -24.54
N ARG A 383 21.73 -6.87 -25.43
CA ARG A 383 20.95 -8.12 -25.41
C ARG A 383 19.46 -8.05 -25.78
N LEU A 384 19.24 -7.96 -27.10
CA LEU A 384 18.33 -8.90 -27.76
C LEU A 384 18.77 -10.32 -27.38
N LEU A 385 18.06 -10.96 -26.45
CA LEU A 385 18.12 -12.41 -26.29
C LEU A 385 16.68 -12.93 -26.19
N SER A 386 16.21 -13.35 -27.36
CA SER A 386 15.49 -14.60 -27.62
C SER A 386 14.78 -15.27 -26.44
N ASN A 387 13.45 -15.39 -26.59
CA ASN A 387 12.59 -16.45 -26.03
C ASN A 387 13.25 -17.84 -26.12
N PRO A 388 12.90 -18.76 -25.20
CA PRO A 388 11.64 -19.50 -25.33
C PRO A 388 10.50 -19.00 -24.44
#